data_AF-A0A221SXP6-F1
#
_entry.id   AF-A0A221SXP6-F1
#
_cell.length_a   1.000
_cell.length_b   1.000
_cell.length_c   1.000
_cell.angle_alpha   90.00
_cell.angle_beta   90.00
_cell.angle_gamma   90.00
#
_symmetry.space_group_name_H-M   'P 1'
#
loop_
_entity.id
_entity.type
_entity.pdbx_description
1 polymer ?
#
loop_
_entity_poly.entity_id
_entity_poly.type
_entity_poly.pdbx_seq_one_letter_code
_entity_poly.pdbx_strand_id
1 'polypeptide(L)'
;MDGMDRDDQRWAVTPRPDTRPGPLAPVNPQQLMQRGANLTRRAVGLGVLALLSILGAGVLIVALVFLGLGLANGSTIAGILMAVVLLLGVLGTVWTVRRAGTLIKPEELPAAPTAVPAAQGTPLALPADTGAVEATLLQTLRTHERPLSAPARAAFHATVIATRDAVRVTAGDAEMNRDAFDARQAAREDLPELMSAYRAVRKSEQTEAQLLEQLQLIHARMSRINAERAAVRQDKLAAHGHYLREKYQGETDE
;
A
#
# COMPACT_ATOMS: atom_id res chain seq x y z
N MET A 1 58.10 -47.82 0.83
CA MET A 1 58.60 -46.84 1.79
C MET A 1 58.30 -45.47 1.20
N ASP A 2 57.65 -44.52 1.83
CA ASP A 2 56.94 -44.39 3.10
C ASP A 2 56.36 -42.96 3.08
N GLY A 3 55.41 -42.63 3.95
CA GLY A 3 55.21 -41.24 4.35
C GLY A 3 54.12 -40.44 3.63
N MET A 4 52.91 -40.62 4.14
CA MET A 4 51.88 -39.59 4.29
C MET A 4 52.48 -38.33 4.95
N ASP A 5 52.13 -37.12 4.49
CA ASP A 5 51.73 -36.06 5.43
C ASP A 5 50.87 -34.98 4.75
N ARG A 6 49.77 -34.68 5.45
CA ARG A 6 48.96 -33.49 5.26
C ARG A 6 49.60 -32.34 6.03
N ASP A 7 49.04 -31.15 5.82
CA ASP A 7 49.29 -29.86 6.49
C ASP A 7 49.84 -28.85 5.45
N ASP A 8 49.36 -27.63 5.24
CA ASP A 8 48.27 -26.89 5.83
C ASP A 8 48.01 -25.64 4.98
N GLN A 9 46.78 -25.16 5.07
CA GLN A 9 46.30 -23.87 4.59
C GLN A 9 47.23 -22.72 5.04
N ARG A 10 47.60 -21.80 4.13
CA ARG A 10 47.86 -20.37 4.43
C ARG A 10 48.30 -19.61 3.18
N TRP A 11 47.35 -19.08 2.42
CA TRP A 11 47.38 -17.67 1.99
C TRP A 11 46.06 -17.33 1.29
N ALA A 12 45.12 -16.77 2.04
CA ALA A 12 44.03 -16.00 1.46
C ALA A 12 44.57 -14.58 1.19
N VAL A 13 44.79 -14.23 -0.08
CA VAL A 13 44.99 -12.82 -0.45
C VAL A 13 43.61 -12.16 -0.47
N THR A 14 43.31 -11.36 0.55
CA THR A 14 42.19 -10.43 0.53
C THR A 14 42.67 -9.11 -0.08
N PRO A 15 42.00 -8.54 -1.09
CA PRO A 15 42.25 -7.17 -1.51
C PRO A 15 41.66 -6.21 -0.46
N ARG A 16 42.49 -5.30 0.04
CA ARG A 16 42.13 -4.20 0.93
C ARG A 16 41.39 -3.12 0.12
N PRO A 17 40.17 -2.67 0.51
CA PRO A 17 39.57 -1.51 -0.13
C PRO A 17 40.20 -0.23 0.42
N ASP A 18 40.95 0.45 -0.44
CA ASP A 18 41.42 1.82 -0.20
C ASP A 18 40.22 2.78 -0.15
N THR A 19 39.95 3.33 1.04
CA THR A 19 38.94 4.36 1.25
C THR A 19 39.57 5.73 1.01
N ARG A 20 39.49 6.23 -0.23
CA ARG A 20 39.64 7.67 -0.48
C ARG A 20 38.25 8.32 -0.42
N PRO A 21 37.99 9.30 0.45
CA PRO A 21 36.74 10.04 0.44
C PRO A 21 36.68 10.93 -0.81
N GLY A 22 35.76 10.61 -1.72
CA GLY A 22 35.41 11.47 -2.86
C GLY A 22 34.64 12.73 -2.41
N PRO A 23 34.65 13.80 -3.23
CA PRO A 23 34.09 15.09 -2.85
C PRO A 23 32.57 15.02 -2.63
N LEU A 24 32.12 15.71 -1.59
CA LEU A 24 30.72 15.82 -1.15
C LEU A 24 29.82 16.25 -2.33
N ALA A 25 28.87 15.39 -2.70
CA ALA A 25 27.86 15.72 -3.70
C ALA A 25 27.00 16.91 -3.22
N PRO A 26 26.65 17.86 -4.11
CA PRO A 26 25.82 19.00 -3.72
C PRO A 26 24.41 18.54 -3.36
N VAL A 27 23.96 18.89 -2.16
CA VAL A 27 22.59 18.65 -1.68
C VAL A 27 21.64 19.46 -2.57
N ASN A 28 20.76 18.75 -3.28
CA ASN A 28 19.89 19.34 -4.28
C ASN A 28 18.69 20.05 -3.59
N PRO A 29 18.59 21.40 -3.63
CA PRO A 29 17.59 22.15 -2.86
C PRO A 29 16.15 21.86 -3.28
N GLN A 30 15.93 21.41 -4.52
CA GLN A 30 14.62 21.02 -5.02
C GLN A 30 14.06 19.77 -4.32
N GLN A 31 14.91 18.84 -3.89
CA GLN A 31 14.48 17.66 -3.14
C GLN A 31 14.06 18.01 -1.70
N LEU A 32 14.64 19.06 -1.12
CA LEU A 32 14.23 19.56 0.20
C LEU A 32 12.87 20.29 0.14
N MET A 33 12.61 21.09 -0.90
CA MET A 33 11.30 21.73 -1.08
C MET A 33 10.17 20.73 -1.36
N GLN A 34 10.42 19.68 -2.14
CA GLN A 34 9.42 18.64 -2.42
C GLN A 34 9.08 17.79 -1.18
N ARG A 35 10.05 17.58 -0.26
CA ARG A 35 9.80 16.97 1.05
C ARG A 35 8.94 17.87 1.95
N GLY A 36 9.18 19.19 1.93
CA GLY A 36 8.37 20.17 2.66
C GLY A 36 6.91 20.24 2.20
N ALA A 37 6.66 20.20 0.89
CA ALA A 37 5.30 20.28 0.33
C ALA A 37 4.43 19.05 0.65
N ASN A 38 5.03 17.86 0.73
CA ASN A 38 4.32 16.63 1.08
C ASN A 38 4.03 16.52 2.59
N LEU A 39 4.85 17.14 3.44
CA LEU A 39 4.61 17.24 4.89
C LEU A 39 3.50 18.24 5.21
N THR A 40 3.45 19.39 4.54
CA THR A 40 2.40 20.39 4.75
C THR A 40 1.03 19.89 4.31
N ARG A 41 0.92 19.15 3.19
CA ARG A 41 -0.35 18.53 2.77
C ARG A 41 -0.87 17.48 3.75
N ARG A 42 0.02 16.69 4.35
CA ARG A 42 -0.33 15.72 5.41
C ARG A 42 -0.75 16.41 6.71
N ALA A 43 -0.07 17.49 7.08
CA ALA A 43 -0.41 18.30 8.25
C ALA A 43 -1.77 19.00 8.12
N VAL A 44 -2.12 19.47 6.92
CA VAL A 44 -3.43 20.07 6.64
C VAL A 44 -4.55 19.04 6.75
N GLY A 45 -4.36 17.82 6.21
CA GLY A 45 -5.34 16.74 6.33
C GLY A 45 -5.59 16.31 7.79
N LEU A 46 -4.52 16.20 8.58
CA LEU A 46 -4.60 15.91 10.02
C LEU A 46 -5.23 17.07 10.80
N GLY A 47 -4.91 18.32 10.45
CA GLY A 47 -5.50 19.51 11.06
C GLY A 47 -6.99 19.62 10.83
N VAL A 48 -7.46 19.33 9.61
CA VAL A 48 -8.90 19.31 9.28
C VAL A 48 -9.62 18.19 10.03
N LEU A 49 -9.03 17.00 10.15
CA LEU A 49 -9.59 15.89 10.93
C LEU A 49 -9.65 16.22 12.43
N ALA A 50 -8.61 16.84 12.98
CA ALA A 50 -8.58 17.29 14.36
C ALA A 50 -9.63 18.38 14.63
N LEU A 51 -9.78 19.35 13.71
CA LEU A 51 -10.77 20.40 13.81
C LEU A 51 -12.20 19.83 13.74
N LEU A 52 -12.45 18.89 12.82
CA LEU A 52 -13.75 18.25 12.66
C LEU A 52 -14.11 17.37 13.86
N SER A 53 -13.12 16.70 14.45
CA SER A 53 -13.24 15.95 15.71
C SER A 53 -13.65 16.87 16.88
N ILE A 54 -12.96 18.00 17.04
CA ILE A 54 -13.25 18.98 18.09
C ILE A 54 -14.66 19.58 17.88
N LEU A 55 -15.02 19.87 16.64
CA LEU A 55 -16.34 20.41 16.30
C LEU A 55 -17.45 19.40 16.61
N GLY A 56 -17.26 18.13 16.23
CA GLY A 56 -18.19 17.05 16.55
C GLY A 56 -18.34 16.82 18.06
N ALA A 57 -17.24 16.87 18.81
CA ALA A 57 -17.25 16.78 20.26
C ALA A 57 -18.01 17.95 20.90
N GLY A 58 -17.83 19.18 20.39
CA GLY A 58 -18.56 20.36 20.85
C GLY A 58 -20.07 20.22 20.69
N VAL A 59 -20.53 19.75 19.52
CA VAL A 59 -21.96 19.50 19.27
C VAL A 59 -22.51 18.44 20.23
N LEU A 60 -21.74 17.38 20.49
CA LEU A 60 -22.09 16.32 21.44
C LEU A 60 -22.25 16.85 22.88
N ILE A 61 -21.35 17.72 23.33
CA ILE A 61 -21.40 18.34 24.66
C ILE A 61 -22.65 19.22 24.79
N VAL A 62 -22.94 20.05 23.78
CA VAL A 62 -24.13 20.90 23.78
C VAL A 62 -25.41 20.06 23.82
N ALA A 63 -25.48 19.00 22.99
CA ALA A 63 -26.62 18.08 22.99
C ALA A 63 -26.81 17.38 24.35
N LEU A 64 -25.72 16.95 25.00
CA LEU A 64 -25.75 16.35 26.34
C LEU A 64 -26.26 17.31 27.41
N VAL A 65 -25.89 18.58 27.36
CA VAL A 65 -26.38 19.60 28.30
C VAL A 65 -27.88 19.82 28.13
N PHE A 66 -28.37 20.00 26.90
CA PHE A 66 -29.80 20.20 26.63
C PHE A 66 -30.65 18.98 26.98
N LEU A 67 -30.19 17.76 26.67
CA LEU A 67 -30.86 16.52 27.07
C LEU A 67 -30.81 16.29 28.58
N GLY A 68 -29.71 16.64 29.24
CA GLY A 68 -29.58 16.57 30.69
C GLY A 68 -30.60 17.46 31.41
N LEU A 69 -30.79 18.70 30.93
CA LEU A 69 -31.87 19.58 31.40
C LEU A 69 -33.25 18.99 31.12
N GLY A 70 -33.46 18.42 29.93
CA GLY A 70 -34.73 17.77 29.58
C GLY A 70 -35.06 16.57 30.48
N LEU A 71 -34.05 15.78 30.85
CA LEU A 71 -34.18 14.65 31.76
C LEU A 71 -34.48 15.09 33.20
N ALA A 72 -33.83 16.16 33.67
CA ALA A 72 -34.09 16.75 34.99
C ALA A 72 -35.53 17.29 35.10
N ASN A 73 -36.13 17.71 33.99
CA ASN A 73 -37.54 18.12 33.89
C ASN A 73 -38.52 16.93 33.75
N GLY A 74 -38.06 15.69 33.93
CA GLY A 74 -38.90 14.49 33.92
C GLY A 74 -39.29 13.98 32.52
N SER A 75 -38.67 14.48 31.46
CA SER A 75 -38.98 14.01 30.10
C SER A 75 -38.33 12.67 29.80
N THR A 76 -39.16 11.63 29.67
CA THR A 76 -38.71 10.28 29.27
C THR A 76 -38.08 10.27 27.88
N ILE A 77 -38.56 11.14 26.98
CA ILE A 77 -38.04 11.29 25.62
C ILE A 77 -36.62 11.88 25.64
N ALA A 78 -36.35 12.82 26.55
CA ALA A 78 -35.01 13.36 26.73
C ALA A 78 -34.03 12.28 27.22
N GLY A 79 -34.46 11.36 28.08
CA GLY A 79 -33.64 10.23 28.52
C GLY A 79 -33.29 9.24 27.42
N ILE A 80 -34.24 8.92 26.54
CA ILE A 80 -33.99 8.04 25.38
C ILE A 80 -33.03 8.71 24.41
N LEU A 81 -33.20 10.01 24.13
CA LEU A 81 -32.28 10.76 23.29
C LEU A 81 -30.88 10.84 23.91
N MET A 82 -30.76 10.97 25.23
CA MET A 82 -29.49 10.95 25.95
C MET A 82 -28.76 9.61 25.83
N ALA A 83 -29.49 8.49 25.96
CA ALA A 83 -28.94 7.17 25.71
C ALA A 83 -28.44 6.99 24.27
N VAL A 84 -29.19 7.50 23.27
CA VAL A 84 -28.80 7.42 21.86
C VAL A 84 -27.57 8.28 21.57
N VAL A 85 -27.51 9.51 22.10
CA VAL A 85 -26.35 10.40 21.94
C VAL A 85 -25.10 9.81 22.59
N LEU A 86 -25.22 9.22 23.78
CA LEU A 86 -24.15 8.47 24.43
C LEU A 86 -23.69 7.29 23.59
N LEU A 87 -24.64 6.51 23.05
CA LEU A 87 -24.34 5.37 22.18
C LEU A 87 -23.57 5.81 20.93
N LEU A 88 -24.00 6.90 20.27
CA LEU A 88 -23.29 7.47 19.12
C LEU A 88 -21.90 7.98 19.51
N GLY A 89 -21.74 8.58 20.69
CA GLY A 89 -20.44 9.01 21.20
C GLY A 89 -19.48 7.84 21.44
N VAL A 90 -19.97 6.74 22.00
CA VAL A 90 -19.21 5.49 22.18
C VAL A 90 -18.88 4.84 20.83
N LEU A 91 -19.83 4.80 19.90
CA LEU A 91 -19.57 4.27 18.54
C LEU A 91 -18.54 5.12 17.81
N GLY A 92 -18.64 6.44 17.90
CA GLY A 92 -17.71 7.39 17.32
C GLY A 92 -16.30 7.23 17.89
N THR A 93 -16.16 7.12 19.22
CA THR A 93 -14.85 6.90 19.87
C THR A 93 -14.26 5.52 19.54
N VAL A 94 -15.07 4.46 19.50
CA VAL A 94 -14.60 3.13 19.07
C VAL A 94 -14.16 3.15 17.60
N TRP A 95 -14.87 3.87 16.73
CA TRP A 95 -14.52 4.01 15.32
C TRP A 95 -13.22 4.81 15.14
N THR A 96 -13.05 5.92 15.86
CA THR A 96 -11.82 6.72 15.82
C THR A 96 -10.64 5.98 16.43
N VAL A 97 -10.81 5.22 17.51
CA VAL A 97 -9.76 4.37 18.09
C VAL A 97 -9.38 3.23 17.16
N ARG A 98 -10.34 2.61 16.44
CA ARG A 98 -10.01 1.61 15.40
C ARG A 98 -9.27 2.24 14.23
N ARG A 99 -9.65 3.45 13.82
CA ARG A 99 -8.98 4.23 12.77
C ARG A 99 -7.59 4.70 13.20
N ALA A 100 -7.41 5.07 14.47
CA ALA A 100 -6.13 5.44 15.05
C ALA A 100 -5.24 4.21 15.26
N GLY A 101 -5.81 3.06 15.64
CA GLY A 101 -5.09 1.78 15.74
C GLY A 101 -4.56 1.28 14.40
N THR A 102 -5.20 1.64 13.29
CA THR A 102 -4.61 1.43 11.95
C THR A 102 -3.44 2.37 11.63
N LEU A 103 -3.28 3.47 12.37
CA LEU A 103 -2.13 4.39 12.28
C LEU A 103 -1.04 4.08 13.32
N ILE A 104 -1.41 3.40 14.42
CA ILE A 104 -0.52 2.97 15.50
C ILE A 104 -0.29 1.45 15.36
N LYS A 105 0.16 1.02 14.18
CA LYS A 105 1.14 -0.06 14.17
C LYS A 105 2.48 0.62 14.47
N PRO A 106 3.29 0.13 15.41
CA PRO A 106 4.56 0.75 15.73
C PRO A 106 5.47 0.68 14.51
N GLU A 107 5.55 1.79 13.78
CA GLU A 107 6.82 2.25 13.26
C GLU A 107 7.67 2.48 14.52
N GLU A 108 8.64 1.60 14.76
CA GLU A 108 9.69 1.86 15.73
C GLU A 108 10.19 3.27 15.50
N LEU A 109 10.02 4.14 16.50
CA LEU A 109 10.71 5.42 16.55
C LEU A 109 12.18 5.15 16.22
N PRO A 110 12.75 5.69 15.13
CA PRO A 110 14.19 5.73 15.04
C PRO A 110 14.63 6.71 16.12
N ALA A 111 15.23 6.14 17.16
CA ALA A 111 16.18 6.86 18.00
C ALA A 111 17.09 7.71 17.09
N ALA A 112 17.41 8.91 17.55
CA ALA A 112 18.29 9.85 16.90
C ALA A 112 19.46 9.13 16.19
N PRO A 113 19.79 9.47 14.93
CA PRO A 113 20.73 8.70 14.14
C PRO A 113 22.16 8.96 14.64
N THR A 114 22.62 8.17 15.61
CA THR A 114 24.05 7.85 15.71
C THR A 114 24.38 6.90 14.58
N ALA A 115 25.03 7.47 13.57
CA ALA A 115 26.00 6.88 12.65
C ALA A 115 26.02 5.34 12.56
N VAL A 116 25.67 4.79 11.39
CA VAL A 116 26.54 3.97 10.50
C VAL A 116 25.79 3.80 9.16
N PRO A 117 26.36 4.20 8.01
CA PRO A 117 25.78 3.85 6.71
C PRO A 117 26.24 2.44 6.32
N ALA A 118 25.42 1.43 6.60
CA ALA A 118 25.59 0.12 5.99
C ALA A 118 24.95 0.16 4.59
N ALA A 119 25.80 0.00 3.58
CA ALA A 119 25.42 -0.17 2.19
C ALA A 119 24.41 -1.32 2.04
N GLN A 120 23.18 -1.01 1.64
CA GLN A 120 22.26 -1.96 1.02
C GLN A 120 21.54 -1.24 -0.11
N GLY A 121 21.64 -1.80 -1.32
CA GLY A 121 21.10 -1.24 -2.54
C GLY A 121 19.65 -0.84 -2.36
N THR A 122 19.34 0.39 -2.77
CA THR A 122 18.01 1.00 -2.71
C THR A 122 16.98 0.02 -3.26
N PRO A 123 16.11 -0.59 -2.43
CA PRO A 123 14.87 -1.09 -2.98
C PRO A 123 14.12 0.17 -3.40
N LEU A 124 13.67 0.22 -4.66
CA LEU A 124 12.65 1.17 -5.09
C LEU A 124 11.56 1.16 -4.01
N ALA A 125 11.49 2.20 -3.17
CA ALA A 125 10.42 2.32 -2.20
C ALA A 125 9.14 2.49 -3.00
N LEU A 126 8.34 1.43 -3.10
CA LEU A 126 7.02 1.54 -3.68
C LEU A 126 6.26 2.66 -2.94
N PRO A 127 5.40 3.43 -3.63
CA PRO A 127 4.53 4.39 -2.97
C PRO A 127 3.88 3.74 -1.75
N ALA A 128 3.85 4.44 -0.61
CA ALA A 128 3.36 3.86 0.66
C ALA A 128 1.97 3.22 0.53
N ASP A 129 1.14 3.70 -0.41
CA ASP A 129 -0.17 3.14 -0.73
C ASP A 129 -0.13 1.76 -1.39
N THR A 130 0.92 1.43 -2.14
CA THR A 130 1.04 0.14 -2.83
C THR A 130 1.34 -0.99 -1.85
N GLY A 131 2.21 -0.76 -0.87
CA GLY A 131 2.49 -1.77 0.18
C GLY A 131 1.24 -2.11 0.99
N ALA A 132 0.39 -1.12 1.29
CA ALA A 132 -0.89 -1.34 1.95
C ALA A 132 -1.85 -2.15 1.07
N VAL A 133 -1.93 -1.84 -0.23
CA VAL A 133 -2.78 -2.60 -1.19
C VAL A 133 -2.33 -4.05 -1.30
N GLU A 134 -1.02 -4.31 -1.40
CA GLU A 134 -0.48 -5.67 -1.45
C GLU A 134 -0.78 -6.45 -0.17
N ALA A 135 -0.66 -5.79 1.00
CA ALA A 135 -1.01 -6.41 2.27
C ALA A 135 -2.51 -6.79 2.34
N THR A 136 -3.40 -5.92 1.82
CA THR A 136 -4.83 -6.24 1.70
C THR A 136 -5.07 -7.43 0.78
N LEU A 137 -4.44 -7.48 -0.39
CA LEU A 137 -4.56 -8.63 -1.31
C LEU A 137 -4.12 -9.94 -0.66
N LEU A 138 -2.99 -9.94 0.04
CA LEU A 138 -2.50 -11.12 0.77
C LEU A 138 -3.44 -11.53 1.90
N GLN A 139 -4.03 -10.56 2.60
CA GLN A 139 -5.02 -10.83 3.64
C GLN A 139 -6.29 -11.47 3.04
N THR A 140 -6.79 -10.93 1.93
CA THR A 140 -7.95 -11.48 1.21
C THR A 140 -7.65 -12.90 0.73
N LEU A 141 -6.47 -13.13 0.16
CA LEU A 141 -6.04 -14.46 -0.27
C LEU A 141 -6.10 -15.47 0.89
N ARG A 142 -5.40 -15.17 2.00
CA ARG A 142 -5.34 -16.06 3.18
C ARG A 142 -6.70 -16.33 3.79
N THR A 143 -7.58 -15.32 3.78
CA THR A 143 -8.92 -15.41 4.38
C THR A 143 -9.85 -16.31 3.55
N HIS A 144 -9.74 -16.27 2.22
CA HIS A 144 -10.73 -16.87 1.33
C HIS A 144 -10.24 -18.09 0.54
N GLU A 145 -8.96 -18.45 0.59
CA GLU A 145 -8.39 -19.56 -0.18
C GLU A 145 -8.90 -20.95 0.26
N ARG A 146 -8.93 -21.22 1.57
CA ARG A 146 -9.30 -22.54 2.12
C ARG A 146 -10.72 -23.01 1.78
N PRO A 147 -11.78 -22.18 1.85
CA PRO A 147 -13.15 -22.64 1.61
C PRO A 147 -13.51 -22.86 0.14
N LEU A 148 -12.59 -22.61 -0.81
CA LEU A 148 -12.82 -22.72 -2.25
C LEU A 148 -12.53 -24.12 -2.78
N SER A 149 -13.27 -24.50 -3.82
CA SER A 149 -12.98 -25.66 -4.66
C SER A 149 -11.64 -25.50 -5.39
N ALA A 150 -11.09 -26.60 -5.92
CA ALA A 150 -9.85 -26.55 -6.69
C ALA A 150 -9.90 -25.55 -7.89
N PRO A 151 -10.92 -25.57 -8.77
CA PRO A 151 -10.97 -24.64 -9.90
C PRO A 151 -11.13 -23.18 -9.45
N ALA A 152 -12.02 -22.90 -8.49
CA ALA A 152 -12.22 -21.54 -7.98
C ALA A 152 -10.97 -21.01 -7.26
N ARG A 153 -10.24 -21.87 -6.55
CA ARG A 153 -8.98 -21.52 -5.91
C ARG A 153 -7.91 -21.14 -6.93
N ALA A 154 -7.76 -21.92 -8.01
CA ALA A 154 -6.80 -21.62 -9.07
C ALA A 154 -7.13 -20.28 -9.77
N ALA A 155 -8.39 -20.06 -10.12
CA ALA A 155 -8.86 -18.81 -10.72
C ALA A 155 -8.64 -17.60 -9.79
N PHE A 156 -8.94 -17.77 -8.50
CA PHE A 156 -8.75 -16.73 -7.50
C PHE A 156 -7.27 -16.35 -7.33
N HIS A 157 -6.38 -17.33 -7.23
CA HIS A 157 -4.93 -17.08 -7.19
C HIS A 157 -4.43 -16.35 -8.43
N ALA A 158 -4.81 -16.81 -9.62
CA ALA A 158 -4.44 -16.15 -10.87
C ALA A 158 -4.93 -14.70 -10.93
N THR A 159 -6.14 -14.44 -10.43
CA THR A 159 -6.72 -13.09 -10.36
C THR A 159 -5.97 -12.20 -9.37
N VAL A 160 -5.62 -12.71 -8.18
CA VAL A 160 -4.84 -11.97 -7.18
C VAL A 160 -3.44 -11.64 -7.70
N ILE A 161 -2.78 -12.57 -8.40
CA ILE A 161 -1.47 -12.32 -9.02
C ILE A 161 -1.57 -11.24 -10.09
N ALA A 162 -2.53 -11.36 -11.02
CA ALA A 162 -2.75 -10.37 -12.07
C ALA A 162 -3.04 -8.97 -11.49
N THR A 163 -3.86 -8.90 -10.43
CA THR A 163 -4.19 -7.64 -9.75
C THR A 163 -2.97 -7.03 -9.06
N ARG A 164 -2.18 -7.85 -8.34
CA ARG A 164 -0.92 -7.40 -7.73
C ARG A 164 0.04 -6.83 -8.78
N ASP A 165 0.21 -7.55 -9.88
CA ASP A 165 1.14 -7.15 -10.93
C ASP A 165 0.65 -5.88 -11.65
N ALA A 166 -0.66 -5.73 -11.86
CA ALA A 166 -1.28 -4.50 -12.36
C ALA A 166 -1.08 -3.31 -11.41
N VAL A 167 -1.22 -3.51 -10.09
CA VAL A 167 -0.95 -2.47 -9.08
C VAL A 167 0.54 -2.08 -9.10
N ARG A 168 1.45 -3.04 -9.21
CA ARG A 168 2.89 -2.77 -9.27
C ARG A 168 3.29 -2.00 -10.52
N VAL A 169 2.75 -2.37 -11.67
CA VAL A 169 3.11 -1.72 -12.93
C VAL A 169 2.57 -0.30 -13.03
N THR A 170 1.43 -0.03 -12.41
CA THR A 170 0.80 1.30 -12.38
C THR A 170 1.29 2.18 -11.22
N ALA A 171 2.06 1.64 -10.28
CA ALA A 171 2.55 2.40 -9.11
C ALA A 171 3.57 3.49 -9.46
N GLY A 172 4.29 3.34 -10.59
CA GLY A 172 5.32 4.28 -11.02
C GLY A 172 4.82 5.49 -11.81
N ASP A 173 3.52 5.52 -12.16
CA ASP A 173 2.96 6.65 -12.89
C ASP A 173 2.70 7.82 -11.95
N ALA A 174 3.33 8.96 -12.24
CA ALA A 174 3.14 10.21 -11.51
C ALA A 174 1.77 10.86 -11.81
N GLU A 175 1.16 10.51 -12.94
CA GLU A 175 -0.17 10.97 -13.32
C GLU A 175 -1.24 10.00 -12.82
N MET A 176 -2.32 10.53 -12.26
CA MET A 176 -3.44 9.74 -11.75
C MET A 176 -4.19 9.10 -12.92
N ASN A 177 -3.73 7.93 -13.34
CA ASN A 177 -4.23 7.22 -14.50
C ASN A 177 -5.44 6.34 -14.14
N ARG A 178 -6.39 6.21 -15.06
CA ARG A 178 -7.56 5.34 -14.93
C ARG A 178 -7.16 3.90 -14.60
N ASP A 179 -6.12 3.36 -15.24
CA ASP A 179 -5.68 1.98 -14.97
C ASP A 179 -5.13 1.80 -13.55
N ALA A 180 -4.47 2.83 -13.01
CA ALA A 180 -3.99 2.83 -11.64
C ALA A 180 -5.14 2.86 -10.64
N PHE A 181 -6.22 3.59 -10.98
CA PHE A 181 -7.45 3.59 -10.20
C PHE A 181 -8.14 2.21 -10.25
N ASP A 182 -8.37 1.67 -11.45
CA ASP A 182 -9.02 0.36 -11.65
C ASP A 182 -8.25 -0.76 -10.93
N ALA A 183 -6.91 -0.78 -11.02
CA ALA A 183 -6.10 -1.80 -10.34
C ALA A 183 -6.18 -1.69 -8.81
N ARG A 184 -6.22 -0.47 -8.27
CA ARG A 184 -6.38 -0.24 -6.82
C ARG A 184 -7.79 -0.55 -6.34
N GLN A 185 -8.81 -0.21 -7.13
CA GLN A 185 -10.21 -0.50 -6.84
C GLN A 185 -10.43 -2.01 -6.81
N ALA A 186 -9.98 -2.73 -7.84
CA ALA A 186 -10.07 -4.18 -7.88
C ALA A 186 -9.42 -4.85 -6.66
N ALA A 187 -8.27 -4.34 -6.22
CA ALA A 187 -7.56 -4.87 -5.06
C ALA A 187 -8.20 -4.55 -3.70
N ARG A 188 -8.81 -3.36 -3.56
CA ARG A 188 -9.35 -2.86 -2.28
C ARG A 188 -10.83 -3.18 -2.08
N GLU A 189 -11.59 -3.24 -3.15
CA GLU A 189 -13.06 -3.29 -3.13
C GLU A 189 -13.55 -4.54 -3.87
N ASP A 190 -13.35 -4.63 -5.19
CA ASP A 190 -14.03 -5.64 -6.01
C ASP A 190 -13.71 -7.08 -5.59
N LEU A 191 -12.43 -7.43 -5.41
CA LEU A 191 -12.02 -8.78 -4.99
C LEU A 191 -12.53 -9.12 -3.58
N PRO A 192 -12.27 -8.30 -2.54
CA PRO A 192 -12.83 -8.54 -1.21
C PRO A 192 -14.36 -8.62 -1.19
N GLU A 193 -15.04 -7.74 -1.92
CA GLU A 193 -16.50 -7.71 -1.99
C GLU A 193 -17.06 -8.96 -2.66
N LEU A 194 -16.52 -9.36 -3.82
CA LEU A 194 -16.89 -10.60 -4.52
C LEU A 194 -16.74 -11.82 -3.60
N MET A 195 -15.61 -11.90 -2.88
CA MET A 195 -15.34 -13.00 -1.97
C MET A 195 -16.25 -12.98 -0.72
N SER A 196 -16.66 -11.81 -0.27
CA SER A 196 -17.64 -11.66 0.82
C SER A 196 -19.05 -12.06 0.38
N ALA A 197 -19.47 -11.65 -0.81
CA ALA A 197 -20.76 -11.97 -1.41
C ALA A 197 -20.88 -13.48 -1.67
N TYR A 198 -19.85 -14.10 -2.24
CA TYR A 198 -19.81 -15.55 -2.45
C TYR A 198 -19.95 -16.34 -1.13
N ARG A 199 -19.42 -15.83 -0.02
CA ARG A 199 -19.55 -16.48 1.30
C ARG A 199 -20.92 -16.28 1.94
N ALA A 200 -21.62 -15.20 1.62
CA ALA A 200 -22.95 -14.92 2.14
C ALA A 200 -24.03 -15.78 1.48
N VAL A 201 -23.78 -16.25 0.26
CA VAL A 201 -24.72 -17.05 -0.53
C VAL A 201 -24.53 -18.55 -0.26
N ARG A 202 -25.63 -19.32 -0.37
CA ARG A 202 -25.58 -20.78 -0.29
C ARG A 202 -24.75 -21.33 -1.46
N LYS A 203 -23.81 -22.23 -1.14
CA LYS A 203 -22.97 -22.90 -2.15
C LYS A 203 -23.84 -23.78 -3.05
N SER A 204 -23.76 -23.55 -4.35
CA SER A 204 -24.37 -24.33 -5.43
C SER A 204 -23.44 -24.25 -6.65
N GLU A 205 -23.62 -25.15 -7.61
CA GLU A 205 -22.86 -25.12 -8.87
C GLU A 205 -23.06 -23.80 -9.63
N GLN A 206 -24.26 -23.23 -9.58
CA GLN A 206 -24.57 -21.94 -10.20
C GLN A 206 -23.80 -20.80 -9.54
N THR A 207 -23.76 -20.75 -8.20
CA THR A 207 -22.99 -19.75 -7.45
C THR A 207 -21.49 -19.88 -7.73
N GLU A 208 -21.00 -21.11 -7.92
CA GLU A 208 -19.60 -21.38 -8.25
C GLU A 208 -19.25 -20.96 -9.69
N ALA A 209 -20.13 -21.23 -10.66
CA ALA A 209 -19.97 -20.75 -12.04
C ALA A 209 -19.95 -19.22 -12.11
N GLN A 210 -20.83 -18.55 -11.37
CA GLN A 210 -20.86 -17.09 -11.26
C GLN A 210 -19.57 -16.54 -10.66
N LEU A 211 -19.04 -17.16 -9.59
CA LEU A 211 -17.75 -16.76 -9.02
C LEU A 211 -16.64 -16.85 -10.06
N LEU A 212 -16.57 -17.96 -10.80
CA LEU A 212 -15.55 -18.17 -11.84
C LEU A 212 -15.66 -17.12 -12.95
N GLU A 213 -16.85 -16.80 -13.41
CA GLU A 213 -17.10 -15.77 -14.42
C GLU A 213 -16.61 -14.40 -13.93
N GLN A 214 -16.97 -13.99 -12.71
CA GLN A 214 -16.55 -12.70 -12.16
C GLN A 214 -15.03 -12.61 -11.95
N LEU A 215 -14.40 -13.69 -11.48
CA LEU A 215 -12.94 -13.76 -11.36
C LEU A 215 -12.27 -13.64 -12.74
N GLN A 216 -12.82 -14.27 -13.78
CA GLN A 216 -12.30 -14.15 -15.15
C GLN A 216 -12.40 -12.73 -15.69
N LEU A 217 -13.49 -12.01 -15.41
CA LEU A 217 -13.65 -10.61 -15.82
C LEU A 217 -12.58 -9.71 -15.19
N ILE A 218 -12.38 -9.81 -13.87
CA ILE A 218 -11.34 -9.05 -13.15
C ILE A 218 -9.95 -9.43 -13.69
N HIS A 219 -9.68 -10.73 -13.83
CA HIS A 219 -8.41 -11.23 -14.36
C HIS A 219 -8.12 -10.67 -15.75
N ALA A 220 -9.08 -10.74 -16.68
CA ALA A 220 -8.91 -10.24 -18.04
C ALA A 220 -8.60 -8.74 -18.09
N ARG A 221 -9.27 -7.92 -17.26
CA ARG A 221 -8.99 -6.48 -17.16
C ARG A 221 -7.59 -6.21 -16.62
N MET A 222 -7.18 -6.86 -15.54
CA MET A 222 -5.85 -6.67 -14.93
C MET A 222 -4.71 -7.15 -15.83
N SER A 223 -4.89 -8.29 -16.49
CA SER A 223 -3.94 -8.82 -17.47
C SER A 223 -3.76 -7.88 -18.66
N ARG A 224 -4.85 -7.23 -19.13
CA ARG A 224 -4.78 -6.22 -20.19
C ARG A 224 -3.97 -4.99 -19.75
N ILE A 225 -4.22 -4.46 -18.55
CA ILE A 225 -3.44 -3.35 -17.98
C ILE A 225 -1.95 -3.72 -17.97
N ASN A 226 -1.61 -4.93 -17.51
CA ASN A 226 -0.21 -5.36 -17.49
C ASN A 226 0.41 -5.44 -18.89
N ALA A 227 -0.31 -6.00 -19.86
CA ALA A 227 0.16 -6.12 -21.25
C ALA A 227 0.38 -4.75 -21.91
N GLU A 228 -0.60 -3.84 -21.79
CA GLU A 228 -0.51 -2.47 -22.32
C GLU A 228 0.69 -1.72 -21.72
N ARG A 229 0.92 -1.87 -20.41
CA ARG A 229 2.05 -1.23 -19.73
C ARG A 229 3.39 -1.89 -20.02
N ALA A 230 3.43 -3.19 -20.29
CA ALA A 230 4.62 -3.86 -20.77
C ALA A 230 5.02 -3.31 -22.15
N ALA A 231 4.07 -3.18 -23.08
CA ALA A 231 4.30 -2.61 -24.40
C ALA A 231 4.85 -1.18 -24.32
N VAL A 232 4.21 -0.29 -23.55
CA VAL A 232 4.68 1.10 -23.37
C VAL A 232 6.10 1.16 -22.78
N ARG A 233 6.44 0.28 -21.83
CA ARG A 233 7.81 0.23 -21.28
C ARG A 233 8.83 -0.26 -22.30
N GLN A 234 8.45 -1.25 -23.12
CA GLN A 234 9.30 -1.77 -24.18
C GLN A 234 9.57 -0.69 -25.24
N ASP A 235 8.54 0.08 -25.63
CA ASP A 235 8.68 1.19 -26.58
C ASP A 235 9.58 2.30 -26.03
N LYS A 236 9.41 2.67 -24.75
CA LYS A 236 10.29 3.64 -24.07
C LYS A 236 11.75 3.15 -24.01
N LEU A 237 11.97 1.87 -23.72
CA LEU A 237 13.31 1.28 -23.69
C LEU A 237 13.94 1.28 -25.08
N ALA A 238 13.19 0.91 -26.12
CA ALA A 238 13.66 0.93 -27.50
C ALA A 238 14.02 2.36 -27.93
N ALA A 239 13.15 3.34 -27.69
CA ALA A 239 13.42 4.75 -27.98
C ALA A 239 14.66 5.26 -27.24
N HIS A 240 14.83 4.91 -25.96
CA HIS A 240 16.03 5.27 -25.21
C HIS A 240 17.28 4.61 -25.78
N GLY A 241 17.20 3.33 -26.17
CA GLY A 241 18.30 2.62 -26.84
C GLY A 241 18.70 3.27 -28.16
N HIS A 242 17.74 3.72 -28.97
CA HIS A 242 18.00 4.48 -30.20
C HIS A 242 18.70 5.81 -29.91
N TYR A 243 18.20 6.59 -28.95
CA TYR A 243 18.81 7.85 -28.54
C TYR A 243 20.25 7.67 -28.02
N LEU A 244 20.50 6.67 -27.17
CA LEU A 244 21.83 6.38 -26.67
C LEU A 244 22.76 5.96 -27.81
N ARG A 245 22.27 5.14 -28.75
CA ARG A 245 23.06 4.72 -29.91
C ARG A 245 23.47 5.91 -30.77
N GLU A 246 22.52 6.78 -31.10
CA GLU A 246 22.78 8.01 -31.86
C GLU A 246 23.79 8.91 -31.14
N LYS A 247 23.60 9.13 -29.83
CA LYS A 247 24.46 9.99 -29.02
C LYS A 247 25.89 9.48 -28.85
N TYR A 248 26.09 8.15 -28.77
CA TYR A 248 27.41 7.56 -28.48
C TYR A 248 28.08 6.90 -29.69
N GLN A 249 27.39 6.73 -30.82
CA GLN A 249 27.98 6.23 -32.07
C GLN A 249 28.09 7.31 -33.15
N GLY A 250 27.43 8.47 -32.97
CA GLY A 250 27.45 9.59 -33.91
C GLY A 250 28.52 10.64 -33.62
N GLU A 251 29.80 10.25 -33.69
CA GLU A 251 30.97 11.14 -33.90
C GLU A 251 32.20 10.29 -34.33
N THR A 252 32.01 9.36 -35.27
CA THR A 252 33.13 8.54 -35.84
C THR A 252 33.36 8.76 -37.33
N ASP A 253 32.83 9.86 -37.87
CA ASP A 253 33.16 10.36 -39.22
C ASP A 253 33.84 11.73 -39.09
N GLU A 254 35.14 11.72 -38.76
CA GLU A 254 36.16 12.66 -39.25
C GLU A 254 37.58 12.10 -39.01
#